data_AF-A0A9Q1QEM6-F1
#
_entry.id   AF-A0A9Q1QEM6-F1
#
_cell.length_a   1.000
_cell.length_b   1.000
_cell.length_c   1.000
_cell.angle_alpha   90.00
_cell.angle_beta   90.00
_cell.angle_gamma   90.00
#
_symmetry.space_group_name_H-M   'P 1'
#
loop_
_entity.id
_entity.type
_entity.pdbx_description
1 polymer ?
#
loop_
_entity_poly.entity_id
_entity_poly.type
_entity_poly.pdbx_seq_one_letter_code
_entity_poly.pdbx_strand_id
1 'polypeptide(L)'
;MDATLSLSKPPLPSTTKSLSLSSPYRNSLFSPKPNSLILSFPKPHRPASKFCIRAAISRTKKEETVETVKKHLEDCYLLAAINYKGFTVKQFQELRRSLPENTKLVVAKNTLVYKAVENTKWEAIKPCMKGMNAWLFVQTEEIPVALKPYRTFQKEEKLEENDFTGACFEGKFYGPQDFKVLETMPSKAEVYAQILGSLKAPGSALVGTLQAPARQLVMVLKAYVRKLEDEQQRGAGQ
;
A
#
# COMPACT_ATOMS: atom_id res chain seq x y z
N MET A 1 0.96 -44.36 50.72
CA MET A 1 1.20 -43.57 51.93
C MET A 1 2.15 -42.47 51.52
N ASP A 2 1.68 -41.23 51.44
CA ASP A 2 2.43 -40.04 51.85
C ASP A 2 1.62 -38.79 51.52
N ALA A 3 1.53 -37.93 52.52
CA ALA A 3 0.77 -36.72 52.58
C ALA A 3 1.67 -35.51 52.29
N THR A 4 1.19 -34.55 51.51
CA THR A 4 1.63 -33.13 51.51
C THR A 4 0.45 -32.28 50.98
N LEU A 5 -0.36 -31.67 51.85
CA LEU A 5 -0.23 -30.32 52.43
C LEU A 5 -0.26 -29.16 51.42
N SER A 6 -1.39 -28.44 51.36
CA SER A 6 -1.49 -26.96 51.46
C SER A 6 -2.95 -26.50 51.20
N LEU A 7 -3.75 -26.32 52.25
CA LEU A 7 -4.17 -25.02 52.83
C LEU A 7 -4.76 -24.05 51.79
N SER A 8 -6.08 -24.04 51.61
CA SER A 8 -7.08 -23.26 52.37
C SER A 8 -7.17 -21.79 51.96
N LYS A 9 -8.22 -21.46 51.22
CA LYS A 9 -8.71 -20.10 50.99
C LYS A 9 -9.78 -19.80 52.05
N PRO A 10 -9.61 -18.80 52.93
CA PRO A 10 -10.67 -18.45 53.87
C PRO A 10 -11.71 -17.48 53.25
N PRO A 11 -13.01 -17.65 53.54
CA PRO A 11 -14.08 -16.79 53.04
C PRO A 11 -14.33 -15.54 53.91
N LEU A 12 -14.90 -14.51 53.27
CA LEU A 12 -15.32 -13.25 53.86
C LEU A 12 -16.55 -13.40 54.79
N PRO A 13 -16.60 -12.70 55.93
CA PRO A 13 -17.83 -12.55 56.71
C PRO A 13 -18.59 -11.26 56.38
N SER A 14 -19.90 -11.36 56.58
CA SER A 14 -20.97 -10.40 56.31
C SER A 14 -21.43 -9.65 57.57
N THR A 15 -22.05 -8.48 57.33
CA THR A 15 -23.10 -7.81 58.13
C THR A 15 -22.73 -7.13 59.48
N THR A 16 -23.02 -5.83 59.62
CA THR A 16 -24.16 -5.25 60.40
C THR A 16 -23.83 -3.86 61.01
N LYS A 17 -24.86 -2.97 61.04
CA LYS A 17 -25.11 -1.77 61.88
C LYS A 17 -24.49 -0.46 61.36
N SER A 18 -25.24 0.43 60.69
CA SER A 18 -26.28 1.34 61.22
C SER A 18 -25.87 2.00 62.54
N LEU A 19 -25.63 3.31 62.53
CA LEU A 19 -26.18 4.27 63.50
C LEU A 19 -25.91 5.70 63.00
N SER A 20 -27.00 6.43 62.79
CA SER A 20 -27.08 7.88 62.63
C SER A 20 -26.67 8.60 63.92
N LEU A 21 -26.14 9.83 63.83
CA LEU A 21 -26.64 10.90 64.70
C LEU A 21 -26.39 12.29 64.08
N SER A 22 -27.49 13.03 63.98
CA SER A 22 -27.54 14.45 63.74
C SER A 22 -26.79 15.25 64.80
N SER A 23 -26.16 16.35 64.40
CA SER A 23 -25.96 17.50 65.26
C SER A 23 -26.10 18.77 64.40
N PRO A 24 -27.11 19.63 64.68
CA PRO A 24 -27.20 20.96 64.12
C PRO A 24 -26.58 21.94 65.12
N TYR A 25 -25.34 22.37 64.90
CA TYR A 25 -24.82 23.55 65.58
C TYR A 25 -24.49 24.66 64.59
N ARG A 26 -25.55 25.44 64.38
CA ARG A 26 -25.55 26.87 64.07
C ARG A 26 -24.64 27.59 65.08
N ASN A 27 -23.59 28.25 64.60
CA ASN A 27 -23.06 29.43 65.25
C ASN A 27 -22.84 30.51 64.20
N SER A 28 -23.85 31.36 64.07
CA SER A 28 -23.70 32.73 63.60
C SER A 28 -22.98 33.52 64.69
N LEU A 29 -21.85 34.15 64.35
CA LEU A 29 -21.32 35.41 64.90
C LEU A 29 -19.79 35.43 64.72
N PHE A 30 -19.33 35.70 63.50
CA PHE A 30 -18.03 36.32 63.31
C PHE A 30 -18.09 37.23 62.08
N SER A 31 -18.55 38.45 62.29
CA SER A 31 -18.37 39.52 61.31
C SER A 31 -16.91 39.98 61.34
N PRO A 32 -16.19 40.06 60.21
CA PRO A 32 -14.88 40.69 60.18
C PRO A 32 -15.03 42.22 60.26
N LYS A 33 -14.26 42.87 61.13
CA LYS A 33 -14.03 44.32 61.16
C LYS A 33 -12.79 44.69 60.33
N PRO A 34 -12.63 45.97 59.92
CA PRO A 34 -12.33 46.34 58.54
C PRO A 34 -10.85 46.63 58.25
N ASN A 35 -10.52 46.54 56.96
CA ASN A 35 -9.46 47.26 56.24
C ASN A 35 -8.11 47.45 56.94
N SER A 36 -7.20 46.50 56.68
CA SER A 36 -5.80 46.83 56.48
C SER A 36 -5.47 46.69 54.99
N LEU A 37 -4.92 47.78 54.46
CA LEU A 37 -4.48 48.01 53.09
C LEU A 37 -3.82 46.78 52.46
N ILE A 38 -4.55 46.10 51.58
CA ILE A 38 -3.98 45.13 50.66
C ILE A 38 -3.25 45.96 49.59
N LEU A 39 -1.93 46.09 49.75
CA LEU A 39 -1.05 46.44 48.65
C LEU A 39 -1.28 45.41 47.55
N SER A 40 -2.01 45.81 46.51
CA SER A 40 -2.18 45.02 45.30
C SER A 40 -0.82 44.91 44.62
N PHE A 41 -0.05 43.89 44.98
CA PHE A 41 1.13 43.53 44.21
C PHE A 41 0.69 43.23 42.78
N PRO A 42 1.23 43.93 41.77
CA PRO A 42 0.97 43.56 40.38
C PRO A 42 1.48 42.13 40.20
N LYS A 43 0.59 41.23 39.76
CA LYS A 43 0.97 39.85 39.39
C LYS A 43 2.19 39.95 38.46
N PRO A 44 3.29 39.21 38.70
CA PRO A 44 4.38 39.18 37.74
C PRO A 44 3.80 38.68 36.42
N HIS A 45 3.87 39.52 35.38
CA HIS A 45 3.56 39.10 34.03
C HIS A 45 4.51 37.96 33.69
N ARG A 46 4.01 36.73 33.78
CA ARG A 46 4.72 35.54 33.29
C ARG A 46 4.99 35.84 31.81
N PRO A 47 6.25 35.95 31.36
CA PRO A 47 6.51 36.21 29.96
C PRO A 47 5.80 35.11 29.18
N ALA A 48 4.96 35.51 28.22
CA ALA A 48 4.23 34.58 27.37
C ALA A 48 5.22 33.53 26.89
N SER A 49 5.00 32.29 27.29
CA SER A 49 5.84 31.16 26.89
C SER A 49 5.93 31.22 25.38
N LYS A 50 7.12 31.49 24.84
CA LYS A 50 7.37 31.34 23.40
C LYS A 50 6.87 29.93 23.07
N PHE A 51 5.82 29.84 22.26
CA PHE A 51 5.35 28.57 21.71
C PHE A 51 6.50 28.00 20.89
N CYS A 52 7.39 27.26 21.54
CA CYS A 52 8.41 26.49 20.87
C CYS A 52 7.67 25.32 20.23
N ILE A 53 7.53 25.36 18.91
CA ILE A 53 6.98 24.25 18.12
C ILE A 53 7.95 23.07 18.27
N ARG A 54 7.80 22.29 19.34
CA ARG A 54 8.60 21.08 19.61
C ARG A 54 8.41 19.99 18.53
N ALA A 55 7.39 20.12 17.67
CA ALA A 55 7.05 19.16 16.62
C ALA A 55 7.70 19.47 15.24
N ALA A 56 8.45 20.56 15.10
CA ALA A 56 9.08 20.88 13.83
C ALA A 56 10.34 20.01 13.62
N ILE A 57 10.31 19.14 12.61
CA ILE A 57 11.47 18.36 12.19
C ILE A 57 12.62 19.31 11.81
N SER A 58 13.80 19.10 12.38
CA SER A 58 15.01 19.89 12.12
C SER A 58 15.41 19.84 10.64
N ARG A 59 16.21 20.82 10.18
CA ARG A 59 16.68 20.85 8.78
C ARG A 59 17.55 19.63 8.47
N THR A 60 18.47 19.29 9.36
CA THR A 60 19.34 18.11 9.27
C THR A 60 18.54 16.82 9.07
N LYS A 61 17.49 16.58 9.87
CA LYS A 61 16.67 15.37 9.73
C LYS A 61 15.88 15.32 8.41
N LYS A 62 15.49 16.48 7.86
CA LYS A 62 14.85 16.55 6.54
C LYS A 62 15.85 16.24 5.43
N GLU A 63 17.08 16.71 5.55
CA GLU A 63 18.17 16.43 4.61
C GLU A 63 18.50 14.92 4.61
N GLU A 64 18.66 14.30 5.78
CA GLU A 64 18.83 12.85 5.93
C GLU A 64 17.67 12.05 5.30
N THR A 65 16.44 12.53 5.48
CA THR A 65 15.25 11.90 4.87
C THR A 65 15.30 12.01 3.34
N VAL A 66 15.70 13.16 2.80
CA VAL A 66 15.86 13.36 1.35
C VAL A 66 16.95 12.45 0.81
N GLU A 67 18.08 12.32 1.49
CA GLU A 67 19.16 11.40 1.12
C GLU A 67 18.71 9.94 1.13
N THR A 68 17.94 9.53 2.14
CA THR A 68 17.38 8.18 2.22
C THR A 68 16.44 7.90 1.05
N VAL A 69 15.56 8.86 0.72
CA VAL A 69 14.67 8.76 -0.45
C VAL A 69 15.47 8.72 -1.76
N LYS A 70 16.55 9.50 -1.89
CA LYS A 70 17.44 9.45 -3.06
C LYS A 70 18.09 8.08 -3.23
N LYS A 71 18.59 7.47 -2.16
CA LYS A 71 19.13 6.09 -2.20
C LYS A 71 18.08 5.09 -2.69
N HIS A 72 16.85 5.20 -2.18
CA HIS A 72 15.75 4.34 -2.65
C HIS A 72 15.36 4.59 -4.10
N LEU A 73 15.49 5.82 -4.58
CA LEU A 73 15.27 6.17 -5.98
C LEU A 73 16.36 5.55 -6.87
N GLU A 74 17.64 5.68 -6.50
CA GLU A 74 18.77 5.11 -7.26
C GLU A 74 18.65 3.60 -7.49
N ASP A 75 18.19 2.86 -6.48
CA ASP A 75 18.01 1.42 -6.56
C ASP A 75 16.74 0.99 -7.32
N CYS A 76 15.79 1.90 -7.58
CA CYS A 76 14.47 1.55 -8.08
C CYS A 76 14.35 1.65 -9.61
N TYR A 77 13.60 0.73 -10.20
CA TYR A 77 13.27 0.73 -11.62
C TYR A 77 11.92 1.40 -11.90
N LEU A 78 11.01 1.32 -10.93
CA LEU A 78 9.65 1.85 -11.00
C LEU A 78 9.33 2.65 -9.75
N LEU A 79 8.71 3.81 -9.97
CA LEU A 79 8.13 4.65 -8.95
C LEU A 79 6.61 4.73 -9.16
N ALA A 80 5.82 4.34 -8.17
CA ALA A 80 4.36 4.48 -8.20
C ALA A 80 3.89 5.48 -7.13
N ALA A 81 2.99 6.40 -7.53
CA ALA A 81 2.38 7.40 -6.67
C ALA A 81 0.94 6.98 -6.32
N ILE A 82 0.72 6.77 -5.03
CA ILE A 82 -0.52 6.27 -4.45
C ILE A 82 -1.02 7.31 -3.46
N ASN A 83 -2.17 7.89 -3.70
CA ASN A 83 -2.87 8.65 -2.68
C ASN A 83 -3.53 7.66 -1.69
N TYR A 84 -3.77 8.08 -0.45
CA TYR A 84 -4.18 7.16 0.61
C TYR A 84 -5.30 7.74 1.47
N LYS A 85 -6.19 8.49 0.84
CA LYS A 85 -7.28 9.18 1.55
C LYS A 85 -8.34 8.18 2.00
N GLY A 86 -8.55 8.08 3.32
CA GLY A 86 -9.57 7.19 3.87
C GLY A 86 -9.07 5.80 4.24
N PHE A 87 -7.75 5.55 4.18
CA PHE A 87 -7.17 4.29 4.65
C PHE A 87 -7.23 4.17 6.17
N THR A 88 -7.69 3.01 6.65
CA THR A 88 -7.50 2.60 8.04
C THR A 88 -6.08 2.04 8.25
N VAL A 89 -5.61 2.08 9.50
CA VAL A 89 -4.27 1.54 9.84
C VAL A 89 -4.18 0.04 9.56
N LYS A 90 -5.29 -0.70 9.71
CA LYS A 90 -5.35 -2.14 9.41
C LYS A 90 -5.13 -2.41 7.92
N GLN A 91 -5.81 -1.68 7.05
CA GLN A 91 -5.65 -1.77 5.60
C GLN A 91 -4.23 -1.42 5.16
N PHE A 92 -3.62 -0.40 5.76
CA PHE A 92 -2.22 -0.06 5.46
C PHE A 92 -1.24 -1.16 5.89
N GLN A 93 -1.56 -1.88 6.98
CA GLN A 93 -0.76 -3.01 7.44
C GLN A 93 -0.94 -4.24 6.54
N GLU A 94 -2.15 -4.50 6.06
CA GLU A 94 -2.44 -5.55 5.06
C GLU A 94 -1.75 -5.26 3.74
N LEU A 95 -1.80 -4.01 3.26
CA LEU A 95 -1.07 -3.57 2.07
C LEU A 95 0.44 -3.82 2.24
N ARG A 96 1.03 -3.44 3.38
CA ARG A 96 2.45 -3.72 3.64
C ARG A 96 2.81 -5.20 3.68
N ARG A 97 1.89 -6.09 4.10
CA ARG A 97 2.10 -7.55 4.12
C ARG A 97 1.97 -8.18 2.74
N SER A 98 1.11 -7.62 1.91
CA SER A 98 0.85 -8.10 0.55
C SER A 98 1.96 -7.73 -0.44
N LEU A 99 2.67 -6.63 -0.15
CA LEU A 99 3.79 -6.19 -0.96
C LEU A 99 4.97 -7.15 -0.75
N PRO A 100 5.66 -7.55 -1.83
CA PRO A 100 6.85 -8.36 -1.70
C PRO A 100 7.95 -7.59 -0.96
N GLU A 101 8.84 -8.30 -0.28
CA GLU A 101 9.96 -7.72 0.48
C GLU A 101 10.85 -6.79 -0.36
N ASN A 102 10.85 -6.99 -1.68
CA ASN A 102 11.61 -6.21 -2.67
C ASN A 102 10.99 -4.84 -3.00
N THR A 103 9.86 -4.49 -2.38
CA THR A 103 9.17 -3.21 -2.61
C THR A 103 9.13 -2.40 -1.33
N LYS A 104 9.50 -1.12 -1.42
CA LYS A 104 9.50 -0.20 -0.28
C LYS A 104 8.37 0.81 -0.41
N LEU A 105 7.46 0.81 0.56
CA LEU A 105 6.38 1.78 0.66
C LEU A 105 6.77 2.90 1.65
N VAL A 106 6.98 4.11 1.14
CA VAL A 106 7.37 5.27 1.94
C VAL A 106 6.36 6.39 1.76
N VAL A 107 5.86 6.90 2.89
CA VAL A 107 5.03 8.11 2.90
C VAL A 107 5.96 9.30 3.11
N ALA A 108 6.05 10.18 2.12
CA ALA A 108 6.97 11.32 2.15
C ALA A 108 6.26 12.62 1.75
N LYS A 109 6.65 13.72 2.38
CA LYS A 109 6.12 15.05 2.04
C LYS A 109 6.53 15.42 0.61
N ASN A 110 5.59 15.97 -0.16
CA ASN A 110 5.76 16.28 -1.57
C ASN A 110 7.00 17.15 -1.85
N THR A 111 7.26 18.16 -1.02
CA THR A 111 8.46 19.01 -1.17
C THR A 111 9.78 18.25 -0.99
N LEU A 112 9.81 17.20 -0.15
CA LEU A 112 11.02 16.38 0.03
C LEU A 112 11.26 15.51 -1.21
N VAL A 113 10.19 14.92 -1.75
CA VAL A 113 10.28 14.10 -2.96
C VAL A 113 10.61 14.95 -4.18
N TYR A 114 10.04 16.15 -4.27
CA TYR A 114 10.38 17.11 -5.31
C TYR A 114 11.89 17.38 -5.35
N LYS A 115 12.50 17.69 -4.20
CA LYS A 115 13.96 17.87 -4.09
C LYS A 115 14.78 16.60 -4.36
N ALA A 116 14.23 15.43 -4.06
CA ALA A 116 14.89 14.15 -4.34
C ALA A 116 14.87 13.82 -5.85
N VAL A 117 13.79 14.18 -6.53
CA VAL A 117 13.55 13.89 -7.95
C VAL A 117 14.19 14.92 -8.89
N GLU A 118 14.38 16.18 -8.46
CA GLU A 118 15.00 17.28 -9.23
C GLU A 118 16.45 17.04 -9.73
N ASN A 119 17.01 15.85 -9.56
CA ASN A 119 18.36 15.51 -10.00
C ASN A 119 18.44 14.11 -10.61
N THR A 120 17.30 13.49 -10.92
CA THR A 120 17.21 12.10 -11.37
C THR A 120 16.28 11.93 -12.55
N LYS A 121 16.32 10.75 -13.18
CA LYS A 121 15.56 10.41 -14.40
C LYS A 121 14.03 10.44 -14.23
N TRP A 122 13.53 10.64 -13.01
CA TRP A 122 12.10 10.57 -12.66
C TRP A 122 11.38 11.93 -12.67
N GLU A 123 11.96 12.98 -13.26
CA GLU A 123 11.33 14.31 -13.29
C GLU A 123 9.89 14.34 -13.84
N ALA A 124 9.57 13.39 -14.72
CA ALA A 124 8.25 13.24 -15.32
C ALA A 124 7.12 13.01 -14.29
N ILE A 125 7.43 12.70 -13.03
CA ILE A 125 6.43 12.45 -11.97
C ILE A 125 6.01 13.70 -11.17
N LYS A 126 6.63 14.86 -11.44
CA LYS A 126 6.25 16.17 -10.85
C LYS A 126 4.72 16.45 -10.83
N PRO A 127 3.92 16.17 -11.89
CA PRO A 127 2.47 16.42 -11.85
C PRO A 127 1.72 15.57 -10.81
N CYS A 128 2.22 14.38 -10.48
CA CYS A 128 1.61 13.49 -9.48
C CYS A 128 1.87 13.92 -8.05
N MET A 129 2.79 14.87 -7.82
CA MET A 129 3.15 15.33 -6.49
C MET A 129 2.11 16.30 -5.87
N LYS A 130 0.87 16.30 -6.36
CA LYS A 130 -0.23 17.12 -5.83
C LYS A 130 -1.16 16.24 -4.99
N GLY A 131 -1.50 16.70 -3.78
CA GLY A 131 -2.34 15.94 -2.84
C GLY A 131 -1.54 15.14 -1.82
N MET A 132 -2.17 14.12 -1.24
CA MET A 132 -1.51 13.23 -0.28
C MET A 132 -0.90 12.07 -1.07
N ASN A 133 0.39 11.79 -0.88
CA ASN A 133 1.07 10.78 -1.67
C ASN A 133 1.90 9.85 -0.79
N ALA A 134 1.67 8.57 -0.98
CA ALA A 134 2.55 7.46 -0.63
C ALA A 134 3.29 7.03 -1.89
N TRP A 135 4.58 6.77 -1.73
CA TRP A 135 5.49 6.39 -2.80
C TRP A 135 5.85 4.93 -2.66
N LEU A 136 5.69 4.20 -3.75
CA LEU A 136 6.06 2.81 -3.86
C LEU A 136 7.32 2.72 -4.73
N PHE A 137 8.43 2.30 -4.14
CA PHE A 137 9.69 2.06 -4.81
C PHE A 137 9.86 0.57 -5.05
N VAL A 138 9.97 0.17 -6.32
CA VAL A 138 10.20 -1.23 -6.69
C VAL A 138 11.68 -1.41 -7.04
N GLN A 139 12.40 -2.20 -6.23
CA GLN A 139 13.84 -2.43 -6.39
C GLN A 139 14.16 -3.58 -7.35
N THR A 140 13.16 -4.41 -7.68
CA THR A 140 13.31 -5.52 -8.64
C THR A 140 12.67 -5.15 -9.97
N GLU A 141 13.19 -5.67 -11.08
CA GLU A 141 12.59 -5.49 -12.41
C GLU A 141 11.18 -6.12 -12.57
N GLU A 142 10.68 -6.84 -11.56
CA GLU A 142 9.35 -7.45 -11.55
C GLU A 142 8.26 -6.44 -11.15
N ILE A 143 8.11 -5.44 -11.99
CA ILE A 143 7.09 -4.39 -11.92
C ILE A 143 5.66 -4.95 -11.72
N PRO A 144 5.19 -5.97 -12.48
CA PRO A 144 3.81 -6.43 -12.34
C PRO A 144 3.54 -7.05 -10.97
N VAL A 145 4.56 -7.58 -10.28
CA VAL A 145 4.40 -8.24 -8.97
C VAL A 145 4.12 -7.22 -7.87
N ALA A 146 4.65 -6.00 -7.97
CA ALA A 146 4.35 -4.93 -7.01
C ALA A 146 2.98 -4.26 -7.30
N LEU A 147 2.56 -4.23 -8.57
CA LEU A 147 1.34 -3.54 -8.99
C LEU A 147 0.07 -4.40 -8.89
N LYS A 148 0.18 -5.72 -9.07
CA LYS A 148 -0.95 -6.66 -8.96
C LYS A 148 -1.62 -6.63 -7.58
N PRO A 149 -0.88 -6.75 -6.45
CA PRO A 149 -1.47 -6.63 -5.12
C PRO A 149 -2.18 -5.30 -4.97
N TYR A 150 -1.54 -4.20 -5.36
CA TYR A 150 -2.14 -2.88 -5.22
C TYR A 150 -3.49 -2.75 -5.95
N ARG A 151 -3.64 -3.31 -7.15
CA ARG A 151 -4.93 -3.33 -7.84
C ARG A 151 -5.95 -4.27 -7.20
N THR A 152 -5.53 -5.41 -6.66
CA THR A 152 -6.47 -6.28 -5.91
C THR A 152 -6.99 -5.55 -4.69
N PHE A 153 -6.16 -4.80 -3.96
CA PHE A 153 -6.61 -3.91 -2.88
C PHE A 153 -7.60 -2.85 -3.37
N GLN A 154 -7.33 -2.19 -4.49
CA GLN A 154 -8.26 -1.21 -5.07
C GLN A 154 -9.64 -1.82 -5.38
N LYS A 155 -9.65 -3.06 -5.91
CA LYS A 155 -10.89 -3.76 -6.26
C LYS A 155 -11.65 -4.25 -5.01
N GLU A 156 -10.95 -4.75 -4.01
CA GLU A 156 -11.53 -5.28 -2.78
C GLU A 156 -12.19 -4.19 -1.94
N GLU A 157 -11.57 -3.02 -1.85
CA GLU A 157 -12.08 -1.94 -1.00
C GLU A 157 -13.23 -1.14 -1.65
N LYS A 158 -13.57 -1.40 -2.93
CA LYS A 158 -14.60 -0.68 -3.70
C LYS A 158 -14.53 0.85 -3.50
N LEU A 159 -13.32 1.37 -3.32
CA LEU A 159 -13.07 2.80 -3.34
C LEU A 159 -13.05 3.19 -4.80
N GLU A 160 -14.24 3.50 -5.31
CA GLU A 160 -14.40 4.05 -6.65
C GLU A 160 -13.52 5.31 -6.79
N GLU A 161 -12.66 5.27 -7.82
CA GLU A 161 -11.97 6.40 -8.45
C GLU A 161 -10.77 7.06 -7.78
N ASN A 162 -10.57 6.98 -6.48
CA ASN A 162 -9.56 7.81 -5.84
C ASN A 162 -8.30 7.00 -5.53
N ASP A 163 -7.20 7.22 -6.25
CA ASP A 163 -5.88 7.48 -5.64
C ASP A 163 -4.65 6.99 -6.42
N PHE A 164 -4.76 6.24 -7.52
CA PHE A 164 -3.57 6.01 -8.35
C PHE A 164 -3.25 7.25 -9.16
N THR A 165 -2.31 8.04 -8.66
CA THR A 165 -1.97 9.34 -9.26
C THR A 165 -1.07 9.15 -10.50
N GLY A 166 -0.36 8.02 -10.57
CA GLY A 166 0.40 7.58 -11.73
C GLY A 166 1.65 6.78 -11.36
N ALA A 167 2.25 6.15 -12.36
CA ALA A 167 3.55 5.48 -12.26
C ALA A 167 4.58 6.19 -13.15
N CYS A 168 5.84 6.10 -12.79
CA CYS A 168 6.95 6.43 -13.65
C CYS A 168 7.82 5.19 -13.83
N PHE A 169 8.00 4.79 -15.09
CA PHE A 169 8.83 3.67 -15.48
C PHE A 169 9.84 4.16 -16.53
N GLU A 170 11.13 3.91 -16.32
CA GLU A 170 12.21 4.30 -17.25
C GLU A 170 12.17 5.78 -17.68
N GLY A 171 11.73 6.67 -16.80
CA GLY A 171 11.61 8.11 -17.07
C GLY A 171 10.38 8.51 -17.90
N LYS A 172 9.51 7.55 -18.26
CA LYS A 172 8.20 7.82 -18.86
C LYS A 172 7.12 7.85 -17.78
N PHE A 173 6.25 8.83 -17.88
CA PHE A 173 5.09 8.97 -17.01
C PHE A 173 3.91 8.15 -17.55
N TYR A 174 3.30 7.33 -16.70
CA TYR A 174 2.14 6.51 -16.97
C TYR A 174 0.99 6.96 -16.09
N GLY A 175 -0.12 7.37 -16.72
CA GLY A 175 -1.32 7.78 -16.02
C GLY A 175 -2.14 6.59 -15.48
N PRO A 176 -3.32 6.86 -14.90
CA PRO A 176 -4.22 5.82 -14.40
C PRO A 176 -4.75 4.90 -15.52
N GLN A 177 -4.86 5.39 -16.75
CA GLN A 177 -5.32 4.57 -17.89
C GLN A 177 -4.24 3.61 -18.39
N ASP A 178 -2.98 4.06 -18.41
CA ASP A 178 -1.85 3.26 -18.89
C ASP A 178 -1.33 2.27 -17.83
N PHE A 179 -1.81 2.40 -16.59
CA PHE A 179 -1.51 1.47 -15.50
C PHE A 179 -1.85 0.01 -15.86
N LYS A 180 -2.95 -0.20 -16.60
CA LYS A 180 -3.36 -1.53 -17.06
C LYS A 180 -2.26 -2.21 -17.89
N VAL A 181 -1.48 -1.44 -18.66
CA VAL A 181 -0.39 -1.94 -19.50
C VAL A 181 0.76 -2.45 -18.64
N LEU A 182 1.10 -1.71 -17.59
CA LEU A 182 2.16 -2.07 -16.64
C LEU A 182 1.82 -3.37 -15.87
N GLU A 183 0.54 -3.63 -15.63
CA GLU A 183 0.09 -4.85 -14.98
C GLU A 183 0.07 -6.08 -15.89
N THR A 184 -0.31 -5.90 -17.15
CA THR A 184 -0.32 -6.98 -18.14
C THR A 184 1.08 -7.40 -18.55
N MET A 185 2.12 -6.71 -18.07
CA MET A 185 3.50 -7.09 -18.32
C MET A 185 3.74 -8.54 -17.86
N PRO A 186 4.21 -9.42 -18.78
CA PRO A 186 4.48 -10.81 -18.45
C PRO A 186 5.62 -10.95 -17.46
N SER A 187 5.74 -12.12 -16.82
CA SER A 187 6.90 -12.44 -15.97
C SER A 187 8.21 -12.43 -16.77
N LYS A 188 9.37 -12.32 -16.13
CA LYS A 188 10.67 -12.31 -16.85
C LYS A 188 10.84 -13.55 -17.76
N ALA A 189 10.47 -14.72 -17.24
CA ALA A 189 10.53 -15.96 -17.99
C ALA A 189 9.60 -15.94 -19.22
N GLU A 190 8.40 -15.38 -19.07
CA GLU A 190 7.46 -15.20 -20.18
C GLU A 190 7.95 -14.16 -21.19
N VAL A 191 8.53 -13.04 -20.75
CA VAL A 191 9.14 -12.04 -21.64
C VAL A 191 10.26 -12.67 -22.46
N TYR A 192 11.16 -13.42 -21.83
CA TYR A 192 12.20 -14.15 -22.55
C TYR A 192 11.62 -15.20 -23.51
N ALA A 193 10.59 -15.94 -23.09
CA ALA A 193 9.91 -16.90 -23.96
C ALA A 193 9.25 -16.22 -25.16
N GLN A 194 8.66 -15.03 -25.01
CA GLN A 194 8.08 -14.26 -26.11
C GLN A 194 9.14 -13.76 -27.08
N ILE A 195 10.28 -13.27 -26.58
CA ILE A 195 11.41 -12.84 -27.43
C ILE A 195 11.96 -14.03 -28.21
N LEU A 196 12.21 -15.16 -27.53
CA LEU A 196 12.70 -16.39 -28.18
C LEU A 196 11.67 -16.96 -29.16
N GLY A 197 10.38 -16.90 -28.83
CA GLY A 197 9.29 -17.32 -29.70
C GLY A 197 9.21 -16.46 -30.96
N SER A 198 9.37 -15.14 -30.81
CA SER A 198 9.39 -14.19 -31.94
C SER A 198 10.61 -14.41 -32.83
N LEU A 199 11.76 -14.74 -32.25
CA LEU A 199 12.97 -15.07 -33.00
C LEU A 199 12.85 -16.41 -33.74
N LYS A 200 12.17 -17.39 -33.15
CA LYS A 200 11.91 -18.70 -33.76
C LYS A 200 10.78 -18.68 -34.80
N ALA A 201 9.82 -17.76 -34.69
CA ALA A 201 8.67 -17.63 -35.56
C ALA A 201 9.00 -17.66 -37.06
N PRO A 202 9.96 -16.87 -37.60
CA PRO A 202 10.29 -16.92 -39.03
C PRO A 202 10.85 -18.27 -39.47
N GLY A 203 11.67 -18.93 -38.64
CA GLY A 203 12.22 -20.26 -38.94
C GLY A 203 11.13 -21.34 -38.99
N SER A 204 10.21 -21.32 -38.04
CA SER A 204 9.05 -22.22 -38.05
C SER A 204 8.07 -21.91 -39.18
N ALA A 205 7.87 -20.63 -39.53
CA ALA A 205 7.05 -20.25 -40.68
C ALA A 205 7.64 -20.77 -42.00
N LEU A 206 8.96 -20.67 -42.19
CA LEU A 206 9.63 -21.19 -43.39
C LEU A 206 9.41 -22.70 -43.55
N VAL A 207 9.68 -23.48 -42.50
CA VAL A 207 9.43 -24.93 -42.51
C VAL A 207 7.95 -25.24 -42.77
N GLY A 208 7.04 -24.46 -42.18
CA GLY A 208 5.60 -24.56 -42.42
C GLY A 208 5.22 -24.33 -43.88
N THR A 209 5.79 -23.31 -44.54
CA THR A 209 5.52 -23.01 -45.95
C THR A 209 6.03 -24.11 -46.89
N LEU A 210 7.22 -24.69 -46.61
CA LEU A 210 7.77 -25.78 -47.41
C LEU A 210 6.95 -27.07 -47.28
N GLN A 211 6.40 -27.34 -46.08
CA GLN A 211 5.57 -28.51 -45.83
C GLN A 211 4.09 -28.35 -46.26
N ALA A 212 3.62 -27.11 -46.42
CA ALA A 212 2.24 -26.79 -46.78
C ALA A 212 1.70 -27.52 -48.02
N PRO A 213 2.39 -27.56 -49.18
CA PRO A 213 1.85 -28.22 -50.38
C PRO A 213 1.66 -29.72 -50.19
N ALA A 214 2.63 -30.41 -49.58
CA ALA A 214 2.51 -31.84 -49.27
C ALA A 214 1.34 -32.13 -48.33
N ARG A 215 1.15 -31.27 -47.32
CA ARG A 215 0.07 -31.41 -46.33
C ARG A 215 -1.31 -31.18 -46.95
N GLN A 216 -1.43 -30.20 -47.85
CA GLN A 216 -2.68 -29.91 -48.58
C GLN A 216 -3.12 -31.10 -49.44
N LEU A 217 -2.20 -31.75 -50.17
CA LEU A 217 -2.53 -32.94 -50.97
C LEU A 217 -3.06 -34.08 -50.08
N VAL A 218 -2.39 -34.35 -48.96
CA VAL A 218 -2.85 -35.37 -48.00
C VAL A 218 -4.22 -35.02 -47.41
N MET A 219 -4.50 -33.74 -47.14
CA MET A 219 -5.80 -33.31 -46.63
C MET A 219 -6.93 -33.50 -47.66
N VAL A 220 -6.68 -33.21 -48.94
CA VAL A 220 -7.66 -33.44 -50.02
C VAL A 220 -8.00 -34.92 -50.15
N LEU A 221 -6.98 -35.80 -50.15
CA LEU A 221 -7.18 -37.24 -50.20
C LEU A 221 -7.97 -37.76 -48.99
N LYS A 222 -7.62 -37.30 -47.78
CA LYS A 222 -8.37 -37.64 -46.55
C LYS A 222 -9.82 -37.15 -46.60
N ALA A 223 -10.07 -35.96 -47.13
CA ALA A 223 -11.41 -35.44 -47.29
C ALA A 223 -12.25 -36.28 -48.27
N TYR A 224 -11.62 -36.80 -49.33
CA TYR A 224 -12.27 -37.71 -50.28
C TYR A 224 -12.62 -39.05 -49.63
N VAL A 225 -11.68 -39.67 -48.90
CA VAL A 225 -11.92 -40.93 -48.18
C VAL A 225 -13.08 -40.79 -47.18
N ARG A 226 -13.11 -39.70 -46.40
CA ARG A 226 -14.24 -39.44 -45.47
C ARG A 226 -15.59 -39.34 -46.17
N LYS A 227 -15.67 -38.70 -47.35
CA LYS A 227 -16.93 -38.62 -48.10
C LYS A 227 -17.44 -40.01 -48.49
N LEU A 228 -16.56 -40.90 -48.92
CA LEU A 228 -16.93 -42.27 -49.25
C LEU A 228 -17.40 -43.06 -48.02
N GLU A 229 -16.75 -42.88 -46.87
CA GLU A 229 -17.18 -43.49 -45.61
C GLU A 229 -18.56 -42.97 -45.17
N ASP A 230 -18.82 -41.66 -45.29
CA ASP A 230 -20.12 -41.06 -44.97
C ASP A 230 -21.23 -41.53 -45.92
N GLU A 231 -20.93 -41.72 -47.21
CA GLU A 231 -21.86 -42.29 -48.19
C GLU A 231 -22.14 -43.77 -47.91
N GLN A 232 -21.15 -44.55 -47.48
CA GLN A 232 -21.34 -45.94 -47.04
C GLN A 232 -22.18 -46.03 -45.75
N GLN A 233 -22.00 -45.11 -44.81
CA GLN A 233 -22.80 -45.05 -43.59
C GLN A 233 -24.26 -44.63 -43.86
N ARG A 234 -24.51 -43.77 -44.85
CA ARG A 234 -25.86 -43.42 -45.31
C ARG A 234 -26.55 -44.56 -46.05
N GLY A 235 -25.80 -45.37 -46.81
CA GLY A 235 -26.32 -46.57 -47.48
C GLY A 235 -26.61 -47.74 -46.55
N ALA A 236 -25.95 -47.82 -45.38
CA ALA A 236 -26.19 -48.86 -44.37
C ALA A 236 -27.31 -48.51 -43.37
N GLY A 237 -27.90 -47.31 -43.47
CA GLY A 237 -28.98 -46.81 -42.60
C GLY A 237 -30.36 -46.76 -43.27
N GLN A 238 -30.52 -47.32 -44.48
CA GLN A 238 -31.79 -47.56 -45.15
C GLN A 238 -32.12 -49.06 -45.19
#